data_AF-A0A8W8ICF1-F1
#
_entry.id   AF-A0A8W8ICF1-F1
#
_cell.length_a   1.000
_cell.length_b   1.000
_cell.length_c   1.000
_cell.angle_alpha   90.00
_cell.angle_beta   90.00
_cell.angle_gamma   90.00
#
_symmetry.space_group_name_H-M   'P 1'
#
loop_
_entity.id
_entity.type
_entity.pdbx_description
1 polymer ?
#
loop_
_entity_poly.entity_id
_entity_poly.type
_entity_poly.pdbx_seq_one_letter_code
_entity_poly.pdbx_strand_id
1 'polypeptide(L)' 'CDFCRSEFEDEYHFVLICPRYQQLRAKYIKKYYWKKPSMYKFIQLLCVNNVRELCNLGKFLHHEFKLHVD' A
#
# COMPACT_ATOMS: atom_id res chain seq x y z
N CYS A 1 7.94 10.20 6.91
CA CYS A 1 6.65 9.70 7.40
C CYS A 1 6.48 10.13 8.86
N ASP A 2 5.56 11.05 9.17
CA ASP A 2 5.38 11.52 10.56
C ASP A 2 4.84 10.43 11.49
N PHE A 3 4.27 9.37 10.90
CA PHE A 3 3.71 8.22 11.60
C PHE A 3 4.75 7.10 11.83
N CYS A 4 5.95 7.23 11.26
CA CYS A 4 7.05 6.29 11.41
C CYS A 4 8.32 7.04 11.81
N ARG A 5 8.81 6.81 13.03
CA ARG A 5 9.94 7.53 13.67
C ARG A 5 11.26 7.66 12.87
N SER A 6 11.41 7.04 11.70
CA SER A 6 12.72 6.95 11.01
C SER A 6 12.67 6.87 9.48
N GLU A 7 11.50 6.86 8.84
CA GLU A 7 11.42 6.49 7.41
C GLU A 7 10.86 7.65 6.58
N PHE A 8 11.54 7.99 5.48
CA PHE A 8 10.92 8.77 4.40
C PHE A 8 9.72 7.96 3.88
N GLU A 9 8.58 8.61 3.64
CA GLU A 9 7.44 7.91 3.05
C GLU A 9 7.67 7.84 1.54
N ASP A 10 8.30 6.76 1.08
CA ASP A 10 8.34 6.39 -0.34
C ASP A 10 7.15 5.48 -0.70
N GLU A 11 7.01 5.10 -1.96
CA GLU A 11 5.89 4.29 -2.44
C GLU A 11 5.86 2.90 -1.80
N TYR A 12 7.03 2.33 -1.50
CA TYR A 12 7.13 1.03 -0.84
C TYR A 12 6.65 1.12 0.62
N HIS A 13 7.12 2.12 1.34
CA HIS A 13 6.75 2.40 2.72
C HIS A 13 5.26 2.70 2.82
N PHE A 14 4.75 3.58 1.96
CA PHE A 14 3.34 3.93 1.84
C PHE A 14 2.45 2.68 1.65
N VAL A 15 2.73 1.92 0.58
CA VAL A 15 1.88 0.80 0.17
C VAL A 15 1.95 -0.37 1.15
N LEU A 16 3.13 -0.69 1.70
CA LEU A 16 3.34 -1.95 2.43
C LEU A 16 3.72 -1.83 3.91
N ILE A 17 4.25 -0.69 4.37
CA ILE A 17 4.83 -0.57 5.73
C ILE A 17 3.98 0.33 6.63
N CYS A 18 3.80 1.59 6.24
CA CYS A 18 3.30 2.68 7.09
C CYS A 18 2.03 2.28 7.88
N PRO A 19 2.03 2.39 9.22
CA PRO A 19 0.92 1.95 10.07
C PRO A 19 -0.34 2.80 9.87
N ARG A 20 -0.20 4.06 9.41
CA ARG A 20 -1.33 4.94 9.07
C ARG A 20 -2.31 4.28 8.11
N TYR A 21 -1.79 3.53 7.13
CA TYR A 21 -2.60 2.89 6.09
C TYR A 21 -2.92 1.42 6.40
N GLN A 22 -2.66 0.92 7.62
CA GLN A 22 -2.81 -0.50 7.93
C GLN A 22 -4.22 -1.04 7.65
N GLN A 23 -5.27 -0.31 8.04
CA GLN A 23 -6.66 -0.74 7.82
C GLN A 23 -7.02 -0.71 6.33
N LEU A 24 -6.62 0.35 5.64
CA LEU A 24 -6.85 0.51 4.20
C LEU A 24 -6.13 -0.58 3.40
N ARG A 25 -4.89 -0.86 3.77
CA ARG A 25 -4.06 -1.93 3.21
C ARG A 25 -4.69 -3.30 3.43
N ALA A 26 -5.17 -3.58 4.65
CA ALA A 26 -5.83 -4.84 4.95
C ALA A 26 -7.14 -5.05 4.15
N LYS A 27 -7.83 -3.96 3.79
CA LYS A 27 -9.06 -3.97 2.99
C LYS A 27 -8.81 -4.28 1.51
N TYR A 28 -7.77 -3.71 0.92
CA TYR A 28 -7.56 -3.76 -0.54
C TYR A 28 -6.39 -4.64 -0.99
N ILE A 29 -5.34 -4.78 -0.17
CA ILE A 29 -4.11 -5.46 -0.54
C ILE A 29 -4.04 -6.81 0.18
N LYS A 30 -3.78 -7.89 -0.57
CA LYS A 30 -3.67 -9.23 0.01
C LYS A 30 -2.58 -9.29 1.08
N LYS A 31 -2.88 -10.01 2.16
CA LYS A 31 -1.96 -10.25 3.30
C LYS A 31 -0.58 -10.75 2.88
N TYR A 32 -0.48 -11.49 1.77
CA TYR A 32 0.79 -11.95 1.21
C TYR A 32 1.82 -10.81 1.04
N TYR A 33 1.39 -9.66 0.52
CA TYR A 33 2.29 -8.57 0.15
C TYR A 33 2.84 -7.82 1.37
N TRP A 34 1.98 -7.55 2.36
CA TRP A 34 2.33 -6.71 3.50
C TRP A 34 2.71 -7.48 4.76
N LYS A 35 2.39 -8.78 4.85
CA LYS A 35 2.92 -9.64 5.91
C LYS A 35 4.37 -9.97 5.58
N LYS A 36 5.32 -9.44 6.35
CA LYS A 36 6.77 -9.49 6.06
C LYS A 36 7.03 -8.90 4.66
N PRO A 37 6.93 -7.57 4.51
CA PRO A 37 7.05 -6.91 3.22
C PRO A 37 8.49 -7.03 2.71
N SER A 38 8.66 -6.98 1.39
CA SER A 38 9.96 -6.92 0.73
C SER A 38 9.81 -6.22 -0.62
N MET A 39 10.89 -5.66 -1.15
CA MET A 39 10.88 -5.05 -2.48
C MET A 39 10.43 -6.02 -3.57
N TYR A 40 10.78 -7.31 -3.44
CA TYR A 40 10.31 -8.35 -4.35
C TYR A 40 8.77 -8.46 -4.37
N LYS A 41 8.13 -8.50 -3.20
CA LYS A 41 6.67 -8.55 -3.10
C LYS A 41 6.01 -7.27 -3.63
N PHE A 42 6.66 -6.13 -3.44
CA PHE A 42 6.19 -4.87 -3.99
C PHE A 42 6.20 -4.89 -5.51
N ILE A 43 7.29 -5.32 -6.14
CA ILE A 43 7.37 -5.49 -7.60
C ILE A 43 6.30 -6.47 -8.09
N GLN A 44 6.10 -7.60 -7.40
CA GLN A 44 5.03 -8.54 -7.75
C GLN A 44 3.62 -7.92 -7.66
N LEU A 45 3.39 -7.01 -6.72
CA LEU A 45 2.11 -6.29 -6.60
C LEU A 45 1.93 -5.32 -7.78
N LEU A 46 2.98 -4.62 -8.19
CA LEU A 46 2.95 -3.69 -9.32
C LEU A 46 2.80 -4.40 -10.67
N CYS A 47 3.30 -5.63 -10.79
CA CYS A 47 3.21 -6.45 -12.00
C CYS A 47 2.01 -7.41 -12.00
N VAL A 48 0.98 -7.16 -11.19
CA VAL A 48 -0.17 -8.07 -11.08
C VAL A 48 -1.06 -8.00 -12.32
N ASN A 49 -1.25 -9.13 -13.00
CA ASN A 49 -2.13 -9.22 -14.18
C ASN A 49 -3.60 -9.51 -13.82
N ASN A 50 -3.87 -9.78 -12.55
CA ASN A 50 -5.23 -9.99 -12.08
C ASN A 50 -5.97 -8.64 -11.99
N VAL A 51 -6.96 -8.44 -12.87
CA VAL A 51 -7.76 -7.20 -12.95
C VAL A 51 -8.36 -6.79 -11.60
N ARG A 52 -8.85 -7.74 -10.79
CA ARG A 52 -9.43 -7.43 -9.48
C ARG A 52 -8.38 -6.89 -8.52
N GLU A 53 -7.18 -7.47 -8.52
CA GLU A 53 -6.08 -7.00 -7.67
C GLU A 53 -5.58 -5.63 -8.11
N LEU A 54 -5.47 -5.41 -9.42
CA LEU A 54 -5.13 -4.11 -9.98
C LEU A 54 -6.16 -3.03 -9.61
N CYS A 55 -7.46 -3.33 -9.74
CA CYS A 55 -8.52 -2.43 -9.32
C CYS A 55 -8.48 -2.14 -7.81
N ASN A 56 -8.14 -3.13 -6.98
CA ASN A 56 -8.02 -2.93 -5.55
C ASN A 56 -6.80 -2.06 -5.19
N LEU A 57 -5.66 -2.23 -5.88
CA LEU A 57 -4.53 -1.32 -5.74
C LEU A 57 -4.92 0.11 -6.14
N GLY A 58 -5.63 0.28 -7.25
CA GLY A 58 -6.17 1.58 -7.65
C GLY A 58 -7.11 2.21 -6.60
N LYS A 59 -7.98 1.41 -5.97
CA LYS A 59 -8.86 1.88 -4.87
C LYS A 59 -8.07 2.27 -3.62
N PHE A 60 -7.00 1.54 -3.29
CA PHE A 60 -6.10 1.88 -2.20
C PHE A 60 -5.48 3.26 -2.43
N LEU A 61 -4.94 3.50 -3.64
CA LEU A 61 -4.35 4.79 -4.03
C LEU A 61 -5.39 5.91 -4.02
N HIS A 62 -6.57 5.68 -4.62
CA HIS A 62 -7.63 6.70 -4.72
C HIS A 62 -8.21 7.12 -3.37
N HIS A 63 -8.32 6.19 -2.42
CA HIS A 63 -8.84 6.51 -1.09
C HIS A 63 -7.87 7.37 -0.29
N GLU A 64 -6.57 7.24 -0.53
CA GLU A 64 -5.58 8.13 0.08
C GLU A 64 -5.68 9.55 -0.50
N PHE A 65 -5.77 9.70 -1.83
CA PHE A 65 -5.92 11.03 -2.44
C PHE A 65 -7.11 11.81 -1.89
N LYS A 66 -8.21 11.13 -1.57
CA LYS A 66 -9.37 11.77 -0.92
C LYS A 66 -9.07 12.26 0.50
N LEU A 67 -8.26 11.55 1.26
CA LEU A 67 -7.89 11.94 2.63
C LEU A 67 -6.91 13.12 2.67
N HIS A 68 -6.32 13.52 1.54
CA HIS A 68 -5.41 14.67 1.44
C HIS A 68 -6.06 15.93 0.86
N VAL A 69 -7.28 15.83 0.35
CA VAL A 69 -8.04 16.96 -0.23
C VAL A 69 -9.05 17.55 0.76
N ASP A 70 -9.31 16.86 1.88
CA ASP A 70 -10.11 17.32 3.02
C ASP A 70 -9.22 17.75 4.20
#